data_AF-A0A5R9EB09-F1
#
_entry.id   AF-A0A5R9EB09-F1
#
_cell.length_a   1.000
_cell.length_b   1.000
_cell.length_c   1.000
_cell.angle_alpha   90.00
_cell.angle_beta   90.00
_cell.angle_gamma   90.00
#
_symmetry.space_group_name_H-M   'P 1'
#
loop_
_entity.id
_entity.type
_entity.pdbx_description
1 polymer ?
#
loop_
_entity_poly.entity_id
_entity_poly.type
_entity_poly.pdbx_seq_one_letter_code
_entity_poly.pdbx_strand_id
1 'polypeptide(L)'
;MAPPVLRSLHVHPVKSVAGHAPAEAAVEPWGLAGDRRWMLVDAAGRAVTQRQQPRLALAAAAPLPDGAVRLTAPGAAPLTVTVPEPSDAAVVELFGEKVEAVPAGVASDRWFSSYLGAPVRLVHLDDPAYRRPIDPDYALPGETVSFADGFPLLLVSVASLDALNSLIAQGDHPDEGPLPVNRFRPNLVVDGTAPWAEDHWRRIAVGEVSFRVAKPCGRCVVTTTDQATAERGKEPLRTLARHRRFGDRLVFGQNLVPEHTGTVHVGDPVRVLA
;
A
#
# COMPACT_ATOMS: atom_id res chain seq x y z
N MET A 1 11.77 -7.60 -27.36
CA MET A 1 11.24 -6.63 -26.39
C MET A 1 12.40 -6.12 -25.55
N ALA A 2 12.38 -4.84 -25.16
CA ALA A 2 13.31 -4.35 -24.14
C ALA A 2 13.10 -5.15 -22.84
N PRO A 3 14.14 -5.35 -22.02
CA PRO A 3 13.98 -6.02 -20.74
C PRO A 3 13.01 -5.24 -19.84
N PRO A 4 12.25 -5.92 -18.97
CA PRO A 4 11.37 -5.25 -18.01
C PRO A 4 12.15 -4.29 -17.09
N VAL A 5 11.53 -3.18 -16.70
CA VAL A 5 12.14 -2.15 -15.85
C VAL A 5 11.18 -1.66 -14.78
N LEU A 6 11.72 -1.17 -13.66
CA LEU A 6 10.95 -0.50 -12.62
C LEU A 6 10.52 0.88 -13.12
N ARG A 7 9.22 1.04 -13.42
CA ARG A 7 8.65 2.26 -14.01
C ARG A 7 8.40 3.36 -12.98
N SER A 8 7.92 2.99 -11.80
CA SER A 8 7.68 3.94 -10.71
C SER A 8 7.66 3.23 -9.36
N LEU A 9 8.08 3.97 -8.34
CA LEU A 9 7.98 3.60 -6.94
C LEU A 9 6.86 4.39 -6.27
N HIS A 10 6.23 3.80 -5.25
CA HIS A 10 5.19 4.45 -4.48
C HIS A 10 5.32 4.06 -3.01
N VAL A 11 5.35 5.07 -2.14
CA VAL A 11 5.44 4.91 -0.69
C VAL A 11 4.26 5.63 -0.06
N HIS A 12 3.59 4.97 0.86
CA HIS A 12 2.39 5.45 1.54
C HIS A 12 2.65 5.52 3.05
N PRO A 13 3.22 6.61 3.58
CA PRO A 13 3.66 6.66 4.98
C PRO A 13 2.55 6.36 5.98
N VAL A 14 1.35 6.88 5.73
CA VAL A 14 0.15 6.64 6.54
C VAL A 14 -0.79 5.68 5.81
N LYS A 15 -1.20 4.61 6.49
CA LYS A 15 -2.16 3.63 5.98
C LYS A 15 -3.43 4.34 5.51
N SER A 16 -3.89 4.00 4.30
CA SER A 16 -5.10 4.54 3.66
C SER A 16 -5.03 6.01 3.24
N VAL A 17 -3.90 6.69 3.39
CA VAL A 17 -3.70 8.08 2.94
C VAL A 17 -2.96 8.09 1.60
N ALA A 18 -3.06 9.17 0.82
CA ALA A 18 -2.27 9.32 -0.40
C ALA A 18 -0.76 9.28 -0.07
N GLY A 19 -0.02 8.58 -0.92
CA GLY A 19 1.43 8.44 -0.81
C GLY A 19 2.16 9.43 -1.72
N HIS A 20 3.45 9.18 -1.93
CA HIS A 20 4.28 9.86 -2.91
C HIS A 20 5.00 8.86 -3.80
N ALA A 21 5.56 9.34 -4.91
CA ALA A 21 6.30 8.53 -5.87
C ALA A 21 7.76 9.00 -5.95
N PRO A 22 8.67 8.45 -5.13
CA PRO A 22 10.07 8.84 -5.17
C PRO A 22 10.80 8.22 -6.38
N ALA A 23 11.96 8.77 -6.74
CA ALA A 23 12.82 8.21 -7.78
C ALA A 23 13.59 6.97 -7.30
N GLU A 24 13.78 6.83 -6.00
CA GLU A 24 14.45 5.71 -5.36
C GLU A 24 13.84 5.45 -3.97
N ALA A 25 14.02 4.24 -3.45
CA ALA A 25 13.59 3.90 -2.10
C ALA A 25 14.48 2.81 -1.51
N ALA A 26 14.86 2.98 -0.24
CA ALA A 26 15.46 1.91 0.54
C ALA A 26 14.41 0.80 0.78
N VAL A 27 14.86 -0.44 0.70
CA VAL A 27 14.08 -1.65 0.96
C VAL A 27 14.51 -2.22 2.31
N GLU A 28 13.56 -2.29 3.22
CA GLU A 28 13.67 -2.90 4.55
C GLU A 28 12.98 -4.28 4.55
N PRO A 29 13.23 -5.16 5.54
CA PRO A 29 12.58 -6.48 5.60
C PRO A 29 11.04 -6.43 5.57
N TRP A 30 10.45 -5.34 6.07
CA TRP A 30 9.00 -5.12 6.15
C TRP A 30 8.43 -4.21 5.04
N GLY A 31 9.22 -3.82 4.04
CA GLY A 31 8.75 -3.04 2.88
C GLY A 31 9.68 -1.91 2.47
N LEU A 32 9.19 -0.97 1.64
CA LEU A 32 9.93 0.27 1.39
C LEU A 32 10.05 1.09 2.68
N ALA A 33 11.18 1.76 2.87
CA ALA A 33 11.42 2.59 4.05
C ALA A 33 10.31 3.65 4.22
N GLY A 34 9.78 3.75 5.44
CA GLY A 34 8.68 4.65 5.79
C GLY A 34 7.28 4.17 5.37
N ASP A 35 7.16 3.07 4.62
CA ASP A 35 5.89 2.63 4.06
C ASP A 35 4.93 2.06 5.12
N ARG A 36 3.73 2.66 5.23
CA ARG A 36 2.67 2.35 6.20
C ARG A 36 3.20 2.19 7.63
N ARG A 37 4.12 3.06 8.06
CA ARG A 37 4.59 3.13 9.45
C ARG A 37 3.61 3.82 10.39
N TRP A 38 2.60 4.49 9.82
CA TRP A 38 1.56 5.19 10.55
C TRP A 38 0.17 4.64 10.22
N MET A 39 -0.75 4.65 11.18
CA MET A 39 -2.13 4.19 11.00
C MET A 39 -3.10 4.97 11.88
N LEU A 40 -4.33 5.16 11.42
CA LEU A 40 -5.40 5.70 12.24
C LEU A 40 -6.16 4.59 12.96
N VAL A 41 -6.55 4.86 14.20
CA VAL A 41 -7.42 3.97 15.00
C VAL A 41 -8.59 4.74 15.58
N ASP A 42 -9.72 4.06 15.77
CA ASP A 42 -10.90 4.60 16.44
C ASP A 42 -10.73 4.61 17.98
N ALA A 43 -11.79 5.03 18.69
CA ALA A 43 -11.83 5.03 20.15
C ALA A 43 -11.68 3.62 20.77
N ALA A 44 -12.04 2.57 20.03
CA ALA A 44 -11.88 1.18 20.45
C ALA A 44 -10.51 0.59 20.04
N GLY A 45 -9.62 1.39 19.44
CA GLY A 45 -8.31 0.95 19.00
C GLY A 45 -8.31 0.19 17.67
N ARG A 46 -9.41 0.18 16.92
CA ARG A 46 -9.52 -0.53 15.64
C ARG A 46 -9.09 0.35 14.49
N ALA A 47 -8.37 -0.23 13.52
CA ALA A 47 -7.88 0.50 12.35
C ALA A 47 -9.00 1.19 11.55
N VAL A 48 -8.81 2.47 11.27
CA VAL A 48 -9.66 3.27 10.39
C VAL A 48 -9.00 3.32 9.01
N THR A 49 -9.69 2.80 7.99
CA THR A 49 -9.15 2.68 6.63
C THR A 49 -10.06 3.34 5.60
N GLN A 50 -9.61 3.43 4.35
CA GLN A 50 -10.43 3.89 3.23
C GLN A 50 -11.69 3.03 3.03
N ARG A 51 -11.76 1.80 3.59
CA ARG A 51 -12.99 0.97 3.58
C ARG A 51 -14.12 1.65 4.35
N GLN A 52 -13.82 2.28 5.48
CA GLN A 52 -14.79 2.99 6.31
C GLN A 52 -14.83 4.49 5.98
N GLN A 53 -13.69 5.09 5.67
CA GLN A 53 -13.50 6.54 5.50
C GLN A 53 -12.84 6.85 4.14
N PRO A 54 -13.59 6.85 3.02
CA PRO A 54 -13.05 7.13 1.69
C PRO A 54 -12.30 8.46 1.58
N ARG A 55 -12.72 9.48 2.36
CA ARG A 55 -12.09 10.81 2.43
C ARG A 55 -10.61 10.77 2.83
N LEU A 56 -10.12 9.68 3.42
CA LEU A 56 -8.68 9.48 3.64
C LEU A 56 -7.88 9.48 2.34
N ALA A 57 -8.50 9.15 1.21
CA ALA A 57 -7.86 9.22 -0.11
C ALA A 57 -7.43 10.64 -0.50
N LEU A 58 -8.12 11.67 0.02
CA LEU A 58 -7.83 13.08 -0.28
C LEU A 58 -6.81 13.70 0.68
N ALA A 59 -6.51 13.02 1.80
CA ALA A 59 -5.40 13.40 2.65
C ALA A 59 -4.09 12.89 2.03
N ALA A 60 -3.00 13.59 2.23
CA ALA A 60 -1.66 13.20 1.81
C ALA A 60 -0.67 13.26 2.97
N ALA A 61 0.28 12.33 2.95
CA ALA A 61 1.40 12.29 3.88
C ALA A 61 2.72 12.28 3.10
N ALA A 62 3.47 13.39 3.18
CA ALA A 62 4.82 13.46 2.64
C ALA A 62 5.82 13.06 3.72
N PRO A 63 6.78 12.15 3.45
CA PRO A 63 7.83 11.84 4.41
C PRO A 63 8.74 13.06 4.62
N LEU A 64 9.27 13.15 5.83
CA LEU A 64 10.30 14.08 6.26
C LEU A 64 11.47 13.27 6.83
N PRO A 65 12.62 13.91 7.11
CA PRO A 65 13.71 13.26 7.85
C PRO A 65 13.25 12.57 9.13
N ASP A 66 14.02 11.57 9.57
CA ASP A 66 13.82 10.84 10.82
C ASP A 66 12.48 10.10 10.93
N GLY A 67 11.81 9.84 9.80
CA GLY A 67 10.52 9.14 9.75
C GLY A 67 9.30 10.00 10.06
N ALA A 68 9.51 11.31 10.28
CA ALA A 68 8.42 12.27 10.44
C ALA A 68 7.57 12.39 9.17
N VAL A 69 6.35 12.91 9.30
CA VAL A 69 5.44 13.10 8.17
C VAL A 69 4.82 14.50 8.17
N ARG A 70 4.67 15.08 6.99
CA ARG A 70 3.85 16.27 6.76
C ARG A 70 2.49 15.87 6.21
N LEU A 71 1.45 16.13 6.99
CA LEU A 71 0.06 15.86 6.68
C LEU A 71 -0.59 17.06 6.00
N THR A 72 -1.36 16.79 4.96
CA THR A 72 -2.20 17.78 4.26
C THR A 72 -3.54 17.16 3.89
N ALA A 73 -4.60 17.94 3.88
CA ALA A 73 -5.92 17.53 3.40
C ALA A 73 -6.77 18.75 3.03
N PRO A 74 -7.80 18.60 2.18
CA PRO A 74 -8.72 19.68 1.85
C PRO A 74 -9.35 20.30 3.10
N GLY A 75 -9.24 21.62 3.23
CA GLY A 75 -9.81 22.37 4.36
C GLY A 75 -9.06 22.24 5.68
N ALA A 76 -7.90 21.56 5.72
CA ALA A 76 -7.07 21.43 6.91
C ALA A 76 -5.73 22.17 6.74
N ALA A 77 -5.31 22.91 7.77
CA ALA A 77 -3.97 23.50 7.80
C ALA A 77 -2.91 22.38 7.81
N PRO A 78 -1.80 22.48 7.06
CA PRO A 78 -0.75 21.45 7.09
C PRO A 78 -0.22 21.21 8.51
N LEU A 79 0.04 19.95 8.85
CA LEU A 79 0.58 19.56 10.15
C LEU A 79 1.83 18.68 9.97
N THR A 80 2.91 19.01 10.67
CA THR A 80 4.07 18.12 10.80
C THR A 80 3.92 17.26 12.04
N VAL A 81 4.11 15.96 11.89
CA VAL A 81 4.10 14.98 12.99
C VAL A 81 5.46 14.30 13.03
N THR A 82 6.18 14.44 14.13
CA THR A 82 7.45 13.75 14.38
C THR A 82 7.19 12.34 14.88
N VAL A 83 8.14 11.43 14.66
CA VAL A 83 8.11 10.09 15.28
C VAL A 83 7.98 10.26 16.80
N PRO A 84 6.98 9.63 17.44
CA PRO A 84 6.85 9.72 18.89
C PRO A 84 8.01 9.00 19.58
N GLU A 85 8.46 9.52 20.71
CA GLU A 85 9.37 8.80 21.59
C GLU A 85 8.77 7.44 21.96
N PRO A 86 9.58 6.38 22.09
CA PRO A 86 9.10 5.11 22.61
C PRO A 86 8.45 5.31 23.98
N SER A 87 7.13 5.14 24.04
CA SER A 87 6.32 5.26 25.24
C SER A 87 5.53 3.98 25.48
N ASP A 88 4.61 4.01 26.44
CA ASP A 88 3.63 2.93 26.64
C ASP A 88 2.90 2.65 25.32
N ALA A 89 3.23 1.52 24.69
CA ALA A 89 2.59 1.09 23.47
C ALA A 89 1.12 0.76 23.76
N ALA A 90 0.24 1.19 22.86
CA ALA A 90 -1.16 0.81 22.89
C ALA A 90 -1.37 -0.44 22.04
N VAL A 91 -2.12 -1.41 22.57
CA VAL A 91 -2.61 -2.53 21.76
C VAL A 91 -3.76 -2.04 20.89
N VAL A 92 -3.56 -2.09 19.58
CA VAL A 92 -4.54 -1.74 18.54
C VAL A 92 -4.90 -2.97 17.74
N GLU A 93 -5.99 -2.90 16.98
CA GLU A 93 -6.46 -4.00 16.13
C GLU A 93 -6.40 -3.62 14.65
N LEU A 94 -5.74 -4.46 13.84
CA LEU A 94 -5.84 -4.41 12.38
C LEU A 94 -6.35 -5.75 11.86
N PHE A 95 -7.52 -5.74 11.22
CA PHE A 95 -8.14 -6.92 10.62
C PHE A 95 -8.29 -8.11 11.57
N GLY A 96 -8.60 -7.84 12.85
CA GLY A 96 -8.75 -8.85 13.89
C GLY A 96 -7.44 -9.23 14.60
N GLU A 97 -6.29 -8.77 14.11
CA GLU A 97 -4.99 -9.00 14.74
C GLU A 97 -4.61 -7.87 15.68
N LYS A 98 -4.10 -8.24 16.87
CA LYS A 98 -3.59 -7.29 17.85
C LYS A 98 -2.16 -6.89 17.50
N VAL A 99 -1.89 -5.59 17.58
CA VAL A 99 -0.59 -5.00 17.26
C VAL A 99 -0.28 -3.96 18.31
N GLU A 100 0.95 -3.93 18.80
CA GLU A 100 1.41 -2.84 19.65
C GLU A 100 1.82 -1.64 18.80
N ALA A 101 1.34 -0.45 19.12
CA ALA A 101 1.65 0.78 18.40
C ALA A 101 1.79 1.97 19.36
N VAL A 102 2.67 2.92 19.02
CA VAL A 102 2.92 4.11 19.84
C VAL A 102 1.97 5.24 19.41
N PRO A 103 1.18 5.84 20.30
CA PRO A 103 0.37 7.02 19.96
C PRO A 103 1.24 8.20 19.48
N ALA A 104 0.84 8.82 18.37
CA ALA A 104 1.59 9.93 17.75
C ALA A 104 1.40 11.28 18.47
N GLY A 105 0.31 11.42 19.23
CA GLY A 105 0.04 12.57 20.08
C GLY A 105 -1.16 13.41 19.65
N VAL A 106 -1.65 14.19 20.61
CA VAL A 106 -2.96 14.87 20.59
C VAL A 106 -3.12 15.84 19.41
N ALA A 107 -2.04 16.46 18.92
CA ALA A 107 -2.12 17.37 17.78
C ALA A 107 -2.56 16.64 16.50
N SER A 108 -1.99 15.47 16.23
CA SER A 108 -2.35 14.64 15.07
C SER A 108 -3.74 14.03 15.21
N ASP A 109 -4.13 13.62 16.42
CA ASP A 109 -5.46 13.10 16.74
C ASP A 109 -6.54 14.16 16.45
N ARG A 110 -6.33 15.40 16.92
CA ARG A 110 -7.25 16.52 16.64
C ARG A 110 -7.33 16.85 15.17
N TRP A 111 -6.20 16.84 14.47
CA TRP A 111 -6.13 17.15 13.05
C TRP A 111 -6.96 16.16 12.22
N PHE A 112 -6.73 14.86 12.40
CA PHE A 112 -7.51 13.84 11.69
C PHE A 112 -8.95 13.78 12.16
N SER A 113 -9.21 13.95 13.46
CA SER A 113 -10.58 13.93 13.98
C SER A 113 -11.43 15.07 13.42
N SER A 114 -10.85 16.27 13.33
CA SER A 114 -11.51 17.42 12.71
C SER A 114 -11.71 17.20 11.22
N TYR A 115 -10.72 16.67 10.51
CA TYR A 115 -10.83 16.41 9.08
C TYR A 115 -11.92 15.37 8.75
N LEU A 116 -11.95 14.25 9.49
CA LEU A 116 -12.88 13.15 9.25
C LEU A 116 -14.26 13.36 9.91
N GLY A 117 -14.38 14.29 10.85
CA GLY A 117 -15.61 14.49 11.62
C GLY A 117 -15.92 13.33 12.59
N ALA A 118 -14.91 12.58 13.00
CA ALA A 118 -15.06 11.44 13.91
C ALA A 118 -13.82 11.30 14.81
N PRO A 119 -13.95 10.82 16.06
CA PRO A 119 -12.81 10.65 16.95
C PRO A 119 -11.87 9.56 16.43
N VAL A 120 -10.65 9.94 16.08
CA VAL A 120 -9.59 9.03 15.66
C VAL A 120 -8.25 9.45 16.26
N ARG A 121 -7.34 8.49 16.38
CA ARG A 121 -5.98 8.71 16.85
C ARG A 121 -4.98 8.21 15.82
N LEU A 122 -3.87 8.92 15.67
CA LEU A 122 -2.75 8.46 14.85
C LEU A 122 -1.79 7.65 15.72
N VAL A 123 -1.39 6.49 15.22
CA VAL A 123 -0.39 5.63 15.88
C VAL A 123 0.77 5.34 14.92
N HIS A 124 1.94 5.09 15.50
CA HIS A 124 3.19 4.78 14.83
C HIS A 124 3.63 3.36 15.17
N LEU A 125 4.15 2.64 14.18
CA LEU A 125 4.85 1.38 14.37
C LEU A 125 6.33 1.69 14.57
N ASP A 126 6.78 1.76 15.81
CA ASP A 126 8.17 2.00 16.21
C ASP A 126 9.09 0.82 15.85
N ASP A 127 8.65 -0.41 16.11
CA ASP A 127 9.45 -1.62 15.90
C ASP A 127 8.77 -2.64 14.95
N PRO A 128 8.89 -2.45 13.62
CA PRO A 128 8.30 -3.35 12.64
C PRO A 128 9.04 -4.69 12.52
N ALA A 129 10.20 -4.87 13.16
CA ALA A 129 10.97 -6.10 13.07
C ALA A 129 10.30 -7.26 13.82
N TYR A 130 9.37 -6.96 14.75
CA TYR A 130 8.75 -7.99 15.59
C TYR A 130 7.24 -7.82 15.78
N ARG A 131 6.71 -6.60 15.72
CA ARG A 131 5.32 -6.31 16.14
C ARG A 131 4.24 -6.87 15.22
N ARG A 132 4.61 -7.34 14.02
CA ARG A 132 3.70 -7.59 12.91
C ARG A 132 4.20 -8.73 12.01
N PRO A 133 4.14 -9.98 12.45
CA PRO A 133 4.51 -11.11 11.61
C PRO A 133 3.59 -11.19 10.38
N ILE A 134 4.14 -11.66 9.25
CA ILE A 134 3.32 -12.05 8.09
C ILE A 134 2.55 -13.33 8.45
N ASP A 135 1.38 -13.50 7.85
CA ASP A 135 0.58 -14.74 7.89
C ASP A 135 1.48 -15.99 7.70
N PRO A 136 1.53 -16.91 8.69
CA PRO A 136 2.45 -18.05 8.68
C PRO A 136 2.24 -19.01 7.52
N ASP A 137 1.07 -19.00 6.86
CA ASP A 137 0.82 -19.81 5.65
C ASP A 137 1.65 -19.32 4.44
N TYR A 138 2.18 -18.09 4.50
CA TYR A 138 2.92 -17.45 3.41
C TYR A 138 4.30 -16.89 3.82
N ALA A 139 4.60 -16.87 5.12
CA ALA A 139 5.81 -16.30 5.70
C ALA A 139 6.95 -17.32 5.81
N LEU A 140 8.19 -16.85 5.64
CA LEU A 140 9.37 -17.50 6.19
C LEU A 140 9.60 -17.01 7.64
N PRO A 141 10.37 -17.76 8.45
CA PRO A 141 10.64 -17.38 9.84
C PRO A 141 11.21 -15.96 9.96
N GLY A 142 10.59 -15.14 10.81
CA GLY A 142 11.05 -13.78 11.11
C GLY A 142 10.60 -12.71 10.10
N GLU A 143 9.85 -13.06 9.05
CA GLU A 143 9.32 -12.07 8.13
C GLU A 143 8.15 -11.30 8.74
N THR A 144 8.23 -9.97 8.65
CA THR A 144 7.25 -9.05 9.19
C THR A 144 6.75 -8.07 8.14
N VAL A 145 5.72 -7.30 8.50
CA VAL A 145 5.11 -6.29 7.66
C VAL A 145 4.81 -5.04 8.47
N SER A 146 4.81 -3.86 7.86
CA SER A 146 4.34 -2.63 8.52
C SER A 146 2.80 -2.66 8.73
N PHE A 147 2.14 -1.49 8.90
CA PHE A 147 0.67 -1.42 8.86
C PHE A 147 0.07 -1.66 7.47
N ALA A 148 0.84 -2.14 6.49
CA ALA A 148 0.32 -2.67 5.23
C ALA A 148 -0.66 -3.83 5.48
N ASP A 149 -1.42 -4.22 4.45
CA ASP A 149 -2.56 -5.13 4.65
C ASP A 149 -2.16 -6.57 5.00
N GLY A 150 -0.95 -7.00 4.61
CA GLY A 150 -0.47 -8.35 4.95
C GLY A 150 0.89 -8.71 4.35
N PHE A 151 1.40 -7.93 3.39
CA PHE A 151 2.73 -8.14 2.80
C PHE A 151 3.52 -6.83 2.68
N PRO A 152 4.86 -6.89 2.78
CA PRO A 152 5.78 -5.76 2.68
C PRO A 152 5.63 -4.88 1.44
N LEU A 153 5.47 -5.49 0.26
CA LEU A 153 5.32 -4.75 -0.98
C LEU A 153 4.22 -5.34 -1.86
N LEU A 154 3.66 -4.47 -2.69
CA LEU A 154 2.79 -4.86 -3.79
C LEU A 154 3.41 -4.47 -5.14
N LEU A 155 3.42 -5.40 -6.08
CA LEU A 155 3.82 -5.18 -7.46
C LEU A 155 2.63 -5.21 -8.42
N VAL A 156 2.64 -4.31 -9.40
CA VAL A 156 1.71 -4.28 -10.54
C VAL A 156 2.52 -4.07 -11.82
N SER A 157 2.13 -4.68 -12.94
CA SER A 157 2.69 -4.33 -14.24
C SER A 157 1.81 -3.34 -15.00
N VAL A 158 2.45 -2.46 -15.79
CA VAL A 158 1.76 -1.52 -16.69
C VAL A 158 0.89 -2.28 -17.69
N ALA A 159 1.44 -3.34 -18.29
CA ALA A 159 0.72 -4.16 -19.26
C ALA A 159 -0.55 -4.82 -18.68
N SER A 160 -0.53 -5.27 -17.42
CA SER A 160 -1.72 -5.78 -16.73
C SER A 160 -2.75 -4.68 -16.48
N LEU A 161 -2.32 -3.48 -16.11
CA LEU A 161 -3.23 -2.34 -15.92
C LEU A 161 -3.90 -1.95 -17.24
N ASP A 162 -3.15 -1.90 -18.34
CA ASP A 162 -3.68 -1.59 -19.66
C ASP A 162 -4.66 -2.66 -20.15
N ALA A 163 -4.36 -3.94 -19.91
CA ALA A 163 -5.27 -5.03 -20.20
C ALA A 163 -6.55 -4.95 -19.36
N LEU A 164 -6.46 -4.62 -18.07
CA LEU A 164 -7.63 -4.40 -17.21
C LEU A 164 -8.48 -3.24 -17.72
N ASN A 165 -7.85 -2.11 -18.05
CA ASN A 165 -8.55 -0.93 -18.58
C ASN A 165 -9.22 -1.20 -19.94
N SER A 166 -8.59 -2.03 -20.78
CA SER A 166 -9.19 -2.50 -22.03
C SER A 166 -10.44 -3.34 -21.78
N LEU A 167 -10.42 -4.21 -20.76
CA LEU A 167 -11.60 -5.00 -20.36
C LEU A 167 -12.71 -4.11 -19.78
N ILE A 168 -12.36 -3.09 -18.97
CA ILE A 168 -13.32 -2.11 -18.43
C ILE A 168 -14.01 -1.36 -19.57
N ALA A 169 -13.26 -0.90 -20.57
CA ALA A 169 -13.79 -0.18 -21.72
C ALA A 169 -14.77 -1.02 -22.57
N GLN A 170 -14.70 -2.36 -22.47
CA GLN A 170 -15.60 -3.31 -23.13
C GLN A 170 -16.73 -3.79 -22.20
N GLY A 171 -16.74 -3.37 -20.94
CA GLY A 171 -17.63 -3.84 -19.89
C GLY A 171 -18.92 -3.03 -19.72
N ASP A 172 -19.58 -3.21 -18.58
CA ASP A 172 -20.85 -2.54 -18.25
C ASP A 172 -20.66 -1.07 -17.77
N HIS A 173 -19.44 -0.71 -17.37
CA HIS A 173 -19.09 0.58 -16.76
C HIS A 173 -17.86 1.21 -17.44
N PRO A 174 -17.88 1.40 -18.78
CA PRO A 174 -16.73 1.92 -19.50
C PRO A 174 -16.40 3.38 -19.14
N ASP A 175 -17.38 4.13 -18.62
CA ASP A 175 -17.26 5.52 -18.18
C ASP A 175 -16.44 5.68 -16.89
N GLU A 176 -16.27 4.62 -16.10
CA GLU A 176 -15.42 4.65 -14.91
C GLU A 176 -13.92 4.47 -15.23
N GLY A 177 -13.56 4.15 -16.48
CA GLY A 177 -12.18 3.94 -16.94
C GLY A 177 -11.65 5.03 -17.90
N PRO A 178 -10.35 5.00 -18.24
CA PRO A 178 -9.31 4.11 -17.72
C PRO A 178 -8.95 4.46 -16.26
N LEU A 179 -8.74 3.43 -15.45
CA LEU A 179 -8.36 3.58 -14.06
C LEU A 179 -6.85 3.83 -13.92
N PRO A 180 -6.43 4.81 -13.09
CA PRO A 180 -5.03 5.02 -12.77
C PRO A 180 -4.50 3.94 -11.82
N VAL A 181 -3.18 3.69 -11.89
CA VAL A 181 -2.50 2.69 -11.05
C VAL A 181 -2.65 2.97 -9.54
N ASN A 182 -2.85 4.23 -9.16
CA ASN A 182 -3.00 4.64 -7.76
C ASN A 182 -4.24 4.04 -7.07
N ARG A 183 -5.23 3.53 -7.83
CA ARG A 183 -6.35 2.73 -7.31
C ARG A 183 -5.88 1.47 -6.59
N PHE A 184 -4.81 0.86 -7.08
CA PHE A 184 -4.28 -0.41 -6.55
C PHE A 184 -3.21 -0.23 -5.48
N ARG A 185 -2.71 1.01 -5.33
CA ARG A 185 -1.72 1.41 -4.33
C ARG A 185 -0.49 0.48 -4.26
N PRO A 186 0.12 0.12 -5.42
CA PRO A 186 1.32 -0.70 -5.44
C PRO A 186 2.48 0.04 -4.77
N ASN A 187 3.57 -0.68 -4.50
CA ASN A 187 4.87 -0.11 -4.19
C ASN A 187 5.77 -0.07 -5.42
N LEU A 188 5.73 -1.15 -6.21
CA LEU A 188 6.53 -1.31 -7.42
C LEU A 188 5.61 -1.38 -8.65
N VAL A 189 5.85 -0.53 -9.64
CA VAL A 189 5.20 -0.65 -10.95
C VAL A 189 6.23 -1.04 -11.99
N VAL A 190 6.02 -2.15 -12.68
CA VAL A 190 6.96 -2.68 -13.68
C VAL A 190 6.41 -2.46 -15.09
N ASP A 191 7.29 -2.09 -16.01
CA ASP A 191 6.98 -1.95 -17.44
C ASP A 191 7.83 -2.91 -18.27
N GLY A 192 7.46 -3.14 -19.53
CA GLY A 192 8.18 -4.01 -20.45
C GLY A 192 7.82 -5.50 -20.35
N THR A 193 6.66 -5.83 -19.78
CA THR A 193 6.16 -7.21 -19.65
C THR A 193 4.98 -7.50 -20.57
N ALA A 194 4.65 -8.77 -20.79
CA ALA A 194 3.34 -9.14 -21.30
C ALA A 194 2.25 -8.89 -20.22
N PRO A 195 0.99 -8.64 -20.59
CA PRO A 195 -0.11 -8.58 -19.63
C PRO A 195 -0.17 -9.85 -18.80
N TRP A 196 -0.38 -9.70 -17.50
CA TRP A 196 -0.52 -10.78 -16.51
C TRP A 196 0.71 -11.66 -16.33
N ALA A 197 1.86 -11.30 -16.92
CA ALA A 197 3.09 -12.08 -16.79
C ALA A 197 3.50 -12.27 -15.32
N GLU A 198 3.21 -11.29 -14.45
CA GLU A 198 3.54 -11.34 -13.03
C GLU A 198 2.85 -12.48 -12.27
N ASP A 199 1.75 -13.03 -12.78
CA ASP A 199 1.05 -14.15 -12.14
C ASP A 199 1.86 -15.45 -12.10
N HIS A 200 2.88 -15.56 -12.95
CA HIS A 200 3.74 -16.73 -13.03
C HIS A 200 5.09 -16.55 -12.34
N TRP A 201 5.38 -15.35 -11.83
CA TRP A 201 6.65 -15.09 -11.16
C TRP A 201 6.65 -15.71 -9.77
N ARG A 202 7.77 -16.35 -9.42
CA ARG A 202 8.01 -16.87 -8.06
C ARG A 202 9.03 -16.05 -7.30
N ARG A 203 9.99 -15.49 -8.03
CA ARG A 203 11.08 -14.69 -7.50
C ARG A 203 11.54 -13.70 -8.57
N ILE A 204 11.86 -12.48 -8.16
CA ILE A 204 12.35 -11.44 -9.07
C ILE A 204 13.53 -10.70 -8.43
N ALA A 205 14.35 -10.06 -9.26
CA ALA A 205 15.27 -9.02 -8.84
C ALA A 205 14.88 -7.70 -9.49
N VAL A 206 14.95 -6.61 -8.72
CA VAL A 206 14.83 -5.22 -9.18
C VAL A 206 16.13 -4.53 -8.84
N GLY A 207 16.94 -4.21 -9.86
CA GLY A 207 18.32 -3.80 -9.64
C GLY A 207 19.07 -4.91 -8.89
N GLU A 208 19.64 -4.57 -7.74
CA GLU A 208 20.36 -5.52 -6.89
C GLU A 208 19.47 -6.23 -5.86
N VAL A 209 18.23 -5.77 -5.64
CA VAL A 209 17.35 -6.32 -4.58
C VAL A 209 16.50 -7.46 -5.10
N SER A 210 16.54 -8.60 -4.40
CA SER A 210 15.71 -9.76 -4.71
C SER A 210 14.46 -9.85 -3.83
N PHE A 211 13.37 -10.32 -4.43
CA PHE A 211 12.06 -10.46 -3.81
C PHE A 211 11.46 -11.82 -4.11
N ARG A 212 10.90 -12.44 -3.08
CA ARG A 212 10.01 -13.59 -3.23
C ARG A 212 8.60 -13.09 -3.55
N VAL A 213 7.96 -13.72 -4.54
CA VAL A 213 6.54 -13.50 -4.84
C VAL A 213 5.72 -14.41 -3.92
N ALA A 214 5.05 -13.81 -2.94
CA ALA A 214 4.35 -14.56 -1.90
C ALA A 214 3.02 -15.11 -2.41
N LYS A 215 2.16 -14.24 -2.96
CA LYS A 215 0.86 -14.63 -3.55
C LYS A 215 0.19 -13.52 -4.36
N PRO A 216 -0.78 -13.85 -5.24
CA PRO A 216 -1.64 -12.86 -5.88
C PRO A 216 -2.38 -11.97 -4.88
N CYS A 217 -2.50 -10.68 -5.20
CA CYS A 217 -3.12 -9.72 -4.30
C CYS A 217 -4.63 -9.62 -4.53
N GLY A 218 -5.40 -10.01 -3.51
CA GLY A 218 -6.85 -9.86 -3.47
C GLY A 218 -7.25 -8.39 -3.37
N ARG A 219 -8.24 -7.98 -4.16
CA ARG A 219 -8.71 -6.59 -4.25
C ARG A 219 -10.02 -6.40 -3.52
N CYS A 220 -10.12 -5.26 -2.86
CA CYS A 220 -11.26 -4.88 -2.04
C CYS A 220 -11.80 -3.51 -2.49
N VAL A 221 -12.88 -3.05 -1.85
CA VAL A 221 -13.58 -1.80 -2.20
C VAL A 221 -12.70 -0.55 -2.26
N VAL A 222 -11.53 -0.55 -1.61
CA VAL A 222 -10.56 0.56 -1.72
C VAL A 222 -10.17 0.82 -3.17
N THR A 223 -10.07 -0.21 -4.01
CA THR A 223 -9.70 -0.02 -5.43
C THR A 223 -10.78 0.68 -6.24
N THR A 224 -12.03 0.73 -5.76
CA THR A 224 -13.11 1.47 -6.42
C THR A 224 -13.22 2.92 -5.97
N THR A 225 -12.38 3.34 -5.01
CA THR A 225 -12.39 4.69 -4.45
C THR A 225 -11.52 5.63 -5.28
N ASP A 226 -12.10 6.75 -5.68
CA ASP A 226 -11.37 7.79 -6.38
C ASP A 226 -10.37 8.50 -5.48
N GLN A 227 -9.09 8.50 -5.88
CA GLN A 227 -8.04 9.06 -5.04
C GLN A 227 -7.96 10.59 -5.11
N ALA A 228 -8.73 11.24 -5.98
CA ALA A 228 -8.88 12.68 -6.12
C ALA A 228 -10.25 13.21 -5.68
N THR A 229 -11.32 12.39 -5.70
CA THR A 229 -12.67 12.81 -5.27
C THR A 229 -13.23 12.05 -4.06
N ALA A 230 -12.62 10.91 -3.67
CA ALA A 230 -13.12 9.95 -2.67
C ALA A 230 -14.46 9.28 -3.01
N GLU A 231 -14.99 9.50 -4.21
CA GLU A 231 -16.21 8.83 -4.69
C GLU A 231 -15.93 7.36 -5.00
N ARG A 232 -16.96 6.52 -4.92
CA ARG A 232 -16.83 5.09 -5.21
C ARG A 232 -17.62 4.70 -6.44
N GLY A 233 -16.92 4.07 -7.38
CA GLY A 233 -17.52 3.38 -8.50
C GLY A 233 -17.71 1.88 -8.24
N LYS A 234 -17.96 1.14 -9.31
CA LYS A 234 -18.02 -0.33 -9.35
C LYS A 234 -16.74 -0.96 -9.88
N GLU A 235 -15.99 -0.25 -10.71
CA GLU A 235 -14.72 -0.69 -11.24
C GLU A 235 -13.58 -0.42 -10.25
N PRO A 236 -12.53 -1.26 -10.20
CA PRO A 236 -12.26 -2.41 -11.07
C PRO A 236 -12.94 -3.72 -10.63
N LEU A 237 -13.62 -3.76 -9.47
CA LEU A 237 -14.07 -5.02 -8.89
C LEU A 237 -15.09 -5.76 -9.77
N ARG A 238 -15.93 -5.02 -10.51
CA ARG A 238 -16.88 -5.60 -11.47
C ARG A 238 -16.15 -6.34 -12.59
N THR A 239 -15.17 -5.72 -13.23
CA THR A 239 -14.36 -6.37 -14.27
C THR A 239 -13.51 -7.51 -13.71
N LEU A 240 -12.87 -7.31 -12.55
CA LEU A 240 -12.08 -8.37 -11.91
C LEU A 240 -12.94 -9.59 -11.55
N ALA A 241 -14.20 -9.40 -11.14
CA ALA A 241 -15.12 -10.51 -10.85
C ALA A 241 -15.42 -11.39 -12.07
N ARG A 242 -15.36 -10.84 -13.28
CA ARG A 242 -15.63 -11.55 -14.54
C ARG A 242 -14.39 -12.23 -15.11
N HIS A 243 -13.23 -11.56 -15.02
CA HIS A 243 -12.03 -11.96 -15.77
C HIS A 243 -10.88 -12.43 -14.88
N ARG A 244 -10.90 -12.10 -13.58
CA ARG A 244 -9.76 -12.23 -12.67
C ARG A 244 -10.19 -12.77 -11.31
N ARG A 245 -11.12 -13.73 -11.30
CA ARG A 245 -11.57 -14.42 -10.07
C ARG A 245 -10.78 -15.70 -9.88
N PHE A 246 -9.95 -15.76 -8.85
CA PHE A 246 -9.23 -16.96 -8.44
C PHE A 246 -9.83 -17.46 -7.12
N GLY A 247 -10.66 -18.50 -7.20
CA GLY A 247 -11.47 -18.96 -6.07
C GLY A 247 -12.45 -17.88 -5.58
N ASP A 248 -12.33 -17.50 -4.32
CA ASP A 248 -13.14 -16.46 -3.67
C ASP A 248 -12.59 -15.04 -3.84
N ARG A 249 -11.37 -14.88 -4.40
CA ARG A 249 -10.67 -13.60 -4.49
C ARG A 249 -10.72 -13.00 -5.89
N LEU A 250 -10.85 -11.67 -5.92
CA LEU A 250 -10.67 -10.85 -7.12
C LEU A 250 -9.23 -10.37 -7.17
N VAL A 251 -8.46 -10.73 -8.19
CA VAL A 251 -7.00 -10.58 -8.15
C VAL A 251 -6.44 -9.60 -9.17
N PHE A 252 -5.48 -8.81 -8.74
CA PHE A 252 -4.70 -7.93 -9.61
C PHE A 252 -3.36 -7.69 -8.92
N GLY A 253 -2.21 -7.74 -9.60
CA GLY A 253 -0.90 -7.57 -8.96
C GLY A 253 -0.49 -8.66 -7.96
N GLN A 254 0.75 -8.59 -7.49
CA GLN A 254 1.43 -9.64 -6.73
C GLN A 254 2.04 -9.09 -5.43
N ASN A 255 1.81 -9.78 -4.31
CA ASN A 255 2.45 -9.44 -3.04
C ASN A 255 3.88 -9.97 -3.00
N LEU A 256 4.82 -9.14 -2.55
CA LEU A 256 6.23 -9.46 -2.48
C LEU A 256 6.76 -9.37 -1.05
N VAL A 257 7.79 -10.16 -0.78
CA VAL A 257 8.61 -10.09 0.43
C VAL A 257 10.08 -9.90 0.01
N PRO A 258 10.79 -8.87 0.52
CA PRO A 258 12.22 -8.69 0.29
C PRO A 258 13.02 -9.84 0.88
N GLU A 259 14.02 -10.33 0.14
CA GLU A 259 14.93 -11.37 0.65
C GLU A 259 16.17 -10.76 1.33
N HIS A 260 16.46 -9.49 1.05
CA HIS A 260 17.51 -8.71 1.71
C HIS A 260 17.25 -7.21 1.54
N THR A 261 17.98 -6.39 2.29
CA THR A 261 17.92 -4.94 2.19
C THR A 261 18.70 -4.41 0.97
N GLY A 262 18.45 -3.16 0.61
CA GLY A 262 19.13 -2.45 -0.47
C GLY A 262 18.36 -1.23 -0.92
N THR A 263 18.71 -0.66 -2.07
CA THR A 263 18.00 0.48 -2.66
C THR A 263 17.56 0.11 -4.08
N VAL A 264 16.32 0.44 -4.40
CA VAL A 264 15.78 0.31 -5.76
C VAL A 264 15.55 1.70 -6.36
N HIS A 265 15.78 1.84 -7.66
CA HIS A 265 15.65 3.08 -8.41
C HIS A 265 14.69 2.91 -9.59
N VAL A 266 13.95 3.95 -9.90
CA VAL A 266 13.20 4.02 -11.16
C VAL A 266 14.17 3.86 -12.32
N GLY A 267 13.86 2.95 -13.23
CA GLY A 267 14.72 2.54 -14.35
C GLY A 267 15.53 1.26 -14.08
N ASP A 268 15.57 0.77 -12.85
CA ASP A 268 16.28 -0.48 -12.55
C ASP A 268 15.73 -1.64 -13.37
N PRO A 269 16.61 -2.53 -13.88
CA PRO A 269 16.18 -3.72 -14.61
C PRO A 269 15.43 -4.66 -13.69
N VAL A 270 14.36 -5.26 -14.21
CA VAL A 270 13.57 -6.28 -13.53
C VAL A 270 13.83 -7.63 -14.18
N ARG A 271 14.35 -8.57 -13.40
CA ARG A 271 14.71 -9.93 -13.85
C ARG A 271 13.85 -10.95 -13.11
N VAL A 272 13.19 -11.83 -13.83
CA VAL A 272 12.55 -13.01 -13.24
C VAL A 272 13.62 -14.03 -12.94
N LEU A 273 13.71 -14.46 -11.68
CA LEU A 273 14.70 -15.43 -11.23
C LEU A 273 14.11 -16.85 -11.29
N ALA A 274 14.98 -17.84 -11.49
CA ALA A 274 14.63 -19.26 -11.48
C ALA A 274 14.24 -19.75 -10.09
#